data_AF-A0A2P6FHQ8-F1
#
_entry.id   AF-A0A2P6FHQ8-F1
#
_cell.length_a   1.000
_cell.length_b   1.000
_cell.length_c   1.000
_cell.angle_alpha   90.00
_cell.angle_beta   90.00
_cell.angle_gamma   90.00
#
_symmetry.space_group_name_H-M   'P 1'
#
loop_
_entity.id
_entity.type
_entity.pdbx_description
1 polymer ?
#
loop_
_entity_poly.entity_id
_entity_poly.type
_entity_poly.pdbx_seq_one_letter_code
_entity_poly.pdbx_strand_id
1 'polypeptide(L)'
;MFSTLAYAQSSEEIDEDPYLDPSAANEMLHPVKRAKSNWALMFGMGYGLNPIIILAPSLSFSLFWDPLVLGLEISDSETLGIWEKERKANFGTSQLTGGTAFIRWFFKENFYLVAASENRSINLWSRTYNRITSGQAKFDMFIKTNIASLGAGLLRFNDLGYLSIDIIRFNYIMNPTVKIVEHWETWSESGQRNMLDQNITERSEKWIKIINAHTGFVVTFGLYF
;
A
#
# COMPACT_ATOMS: atom_id res chain seq x y z
N MET A 1 -15.73 28.92 62.39
CA MET A 1 -16.75 28.12 61.70
C MET A 1 -16.79 28.56 60.24
N PHE A 2 -16.96 27.59 59.36
CA PHE A 2 -17.00 27.62 57.89
C PHE A 2 -17.78 28.79 57.26
N SER A 3 -17.32 29.29 56.10
CA SER A 3 -17.95 28.91 54.82
C SER A 3 -17.22 29.55 53.63
N THR A 4 -16.85 28.68 52.69
CA THR A 4 -16.47 28.96 51.32
C THR A 4 -17.67 29.54 50.57
N LEU A 5 -17.49 30.68 49.88
CA LEU A 5 -18.31 31.03 48.73
C LEU A 5 -17.52 30.67 47.48
N ALA A 6 -17.92 29.57 46.87
CA ALA A 6 -17.47 29.15 45.56
C ALA A 6 -17.92 30.20 44.53
N TYR A 7 -16.96 30.77 43.81
CA TYR A 7 -17.23 31.60 42.64
C TYR A 7 -17.81 30.68 41.56
N ALA A 8 -19.11 30.81 41.28
CA ALA A 8 -19.72 30.20 40.11
C ALA A 8 -19.13 30.89 38.87
N GLN A 9 -18.04 30.35 38.35
CA GLN A 9 -17.55 30.71 37.03
C GLN A 9 -18.59 30.17 36.04
N SER A 10 -19.22 31.09 35.32
CA SER A 10 -20.07 30.82 34.17
C SER A 10 -19.39 29.80 33.26
N SER A 11 -20.18 28.84 32.80
CA SER A 11 -19.83 27.91 31.73
C SER A 11 -19.55 28.68 30.44
N GLU A 12 -18.33 29.18 30.28
CA GLU A 12 -17.75 29.29 28.95
C GLU A 12 -17.29 27.87 28.61
N GLU A 13 -18.11 27.20 27.79
CA GLU A 13 -17.65 26.05 27.02
C GLU A 13 -16.31 26.43 26.41
N ILE A 14 -15.31 25.57 26.63
CA ILE A 14 -14.00 25.68 26.01
C ILE A 14 -14.24 25.46 24.51
N ASP A 15 -14.46 26.59 23.81
CA ASP A 15 -14.85 26.61 22.42
C ASP A 15 -13.61 26.46 21.53
N GLU A 16 -13.65 25.39 20.74
CA GLU A 16 -12.78 24.94 19.66
C GLU A 16 -11.25 24.92 19.90
N ASP A 17 -10.70 23.70 19.89
CA ASP A 17 -9.27 23.45 19.77
C ASP A 17 -8.71 24.23 18.56
N PRO A 18 -7.83 25.24 18.74
CA PRO A 18 -7.35 26.13 17.68
C PRO A 18 -6.53 25.42 16.60
N TYR A 19 -6.27 24.13 16.77
CA TYR A 19 -5.57 23.28 15.81
C TYR A 19 -6.48 22.46 14.90
N LEU A 20 -7.79 22.43 15.16
CA LEU A 20 -8.77 21.64 14.40
C LEU A 20 -9.96 22.52 14.02
N ASP A 21 -9.81 23.34 12.97
CA ASP A 21 -10.93 24.05 12.35
C ASP A 21 -11.91 23.02 11.75
N PRO A 22 -13.08 22.80 12.37
CA PRO A 22 -14.04 21.79 11.91
C PRO A 22 -14.64 22.16 10.55
N SER A 23 -14.67 23.46 10.23
CA SER A 23 -15.14 23.98 8.95
C SER A 23 -14.15 23.67 7.84
N ALA A 24 -12.85 23.86 8.08
CA ALA A 24 -11.79 23.44 7.15
C ALA A 24 -11.73 21.91 6.99
N ALA A 25 -11.95 21.14 8.07
CA ALA A 25 -12.07 19.68 8.00
C ALA A 25 -13.31 19.24 7.21
N ASN A 26 -14.43 19.95 7.34
CA ASN A 26 -15.66 19.68 6.59
C ASN A 26 -15.53 20.06 5.11
N GLU A 27 -14.87 21.19 4.79
CA GLU A 27 -14.48 21.54 3.42
C GLU A 27 -13.51 20.52 2.81
N MET A 28 -12.60 19.96 3.62
CA MET A 28 -11.70 18.88 3.22
C MET A 28 -12.46 17.58 2.87
N LEU A 29 -13.58 17.32 3.53
CA LEU A 29 -14.44 16.16 3.25
C LEU A 29 -15.43 16.41 2.08
N HIS A 30 -15.76 17.68 1.79
CA HIS A 30 -16.74 18.08 0.77
C HIS A 30 -16.25 19.07 -0.31
N PRO A 31 -15.13 18.86 -1.03
CA PRO A 31 -14.74 19.79 -2.10
C PRO A 31 -15.54 19.56 -3.39
N VAL A 32 -16.11 20.63 -3.94
CA VAL A 32 -17.02 20.62 -5.12
C VAL A 32 -16.27 20.99 -6.43
N LYS A 33 -15.01 21.44 -6.37
CA LYS A 33 -14.28 21.97 -7.54
C LYS A 33 -12.98 21.21 -7.85
N ARG A 34 -12.63 21.14 -9.14
CA ARG A 34 -11.28 20.73 -9.60
C ARG A 34 -10.23 21.75 -9.16
N ALA A 35 -8.94 21.38 -9.24
CA ALA A 35 -7.84 22.31 -9.00
C ALA A 35 -8.06 23.62 -9.77
N LYS A 36 -7.80 24.77 -9.12
CA LYS A 36 -8.01 26.10 -9.72
C LYS A 36 -7.12 26.32 -10.96
N SER A 37 -6.00 25.60 -11.06
CA SER A 37 -5.06 25.62 -12.17
C SER A 37 -5.25 24.43 -13.11
N ASN A 38 -4.97 24.62 -14.41
CA ASN A 38 -5.01 23.55 -15.42
C ASN A 38 -3.89 22.51 -15.25
N TRP A 39 -2.92 22.79 -14.38
CA TRP A 39 -1.88 21.86 -13.99
C TRP A 39 -1.52 22.04 -12.50
N ALA A 40 -1.05 20.98 -11.86
CA ALA A 40 -0.51 21.02 -10.50
C ALA A 40 0.46 19.86 -10.26
N LEU A 41 1.51 20.08 -9.47
CA LEU A 41 2.35 19.00 -8.95
C LEU A 41 1.72 18.47 -7.67
N MET A 42 1.65 17.15 -7.53
CA MET A 42 0.98 16.48 -6.43
C MET A 42 1.96 15.54 -5.72
N PHE A 43 2.03 15.63 -4.41
CA PHE A 43 2.79 14.72 -3.57
C PHE A 43 1.90 14.16 -2.47
N GLY A 44 1.86 12.85 -2.30
CA GLY A 44 0.99 12.23 -1.30
C GLY A 44 1.44 10.87 -0.80
N MET A 45 0.71 10.36 0.16
CA MET A 45 0.90 9.05 0.77
C MET A 45 -0.38 8.23 0.64
N GLY A 46 -0.24 6.99 0.18
CA GLY A 46 -1.31 6.06 -0.14
C GLY A 46 -1.37 4.89 0.84
N TYR A 47 -2.57 4.57 1.30
CA TYR A 47 -2.88 3.37 2.09
C TYR A 47 -4.04 2.63 1.45
N GLY A 48 -4.06 1.30 1.51
CA GLY A 48 -5.22 0.57 1.02
C GLY A 48 -5.04 -0.93 0.98
N LEU A 49 -6.05 -1.61 0.42
CA LEU A 49 -6.08 -3.07 0.31
C LEU A 49 -5.32 -3.50 -0.95
N ASN A 50 -4.00 -3.37 -0.86
CA ASN A 50 -3.04 -3.95 -1.80
C ASN A 50 -2.05 -4.80 -0.99
N PRO A 51 -1.64 -5.98 -1.48
CA PRO A 51 -0.73 -6.89 -0.76
C PRO A 51 0.57 -6.27 -0.24
N ILE A 52 1.03 -5.18 -0.88
CA ILE A 52 2.22 -4.43 -0.48
C ILE A 52 1.81 -3.19 0.35
N ILE A 53 0.82 -2.42 -0.12
CA ILE A 53 0.46 -1.13 0.50
C ILE A 53 -0.09 -1.29 1.92
N ILE A 54 -0.70 -2.45 2.25
CA ILE A 54 -1.10 -2.77 3.63
C ILE A 54 0.09 -2.75 4.60
N LEU A 55 1.27 -3.16 4.13
CA LEU A 55 2.47 -3.31 4.96
C LEU A 55 3.37 -2.08 4.90
N ALA A 56 3.37 -1.36 3.79
CA ALA A 56 4.04 -0.08 3.65
C ALA A 56 3.20 0.91 2.85
N PRO A 57 2.84 2.08 3.38
CA PRO A 57 2.26 3.14 2.57
C PRO A 57 3.05 3.40 1.29
N SER A 58 2.35 3.76 0.23
CA SER A 58 2.96 4.18 -1.01
C SER A 58 3.20 5.69 -1.00
N LEU A 59 4.42 6.14 -1.31
CA LEU A 59 4.66 7.55 -1.63
C LEU A 59 4.32 7.79 -3.09
N SER A 60 3.50 8.81 -3.37
CA SER A 60 2.98 9.13 -4.69
C SER A 60 3.49 10.50 -5.14
N PHE A 61 4.01 10.56 -6.35
CA PHE A 61 4.46 11.77 -7.04
C PHE A 61 3.72 11.86 -8.36
N SER A 62 2.94 12.92 -8.56
CA SER A 62 2.08 13.04 -9.73
C SER A 62 2.03 14.46 -10.29
N LEU A 63 1.71 14.55 -11.57
CA LEU A 63 1.37 15.77 -12.28
C LEU A 63 -0.11 15.69 -12.65
N PHE A 64 -0.92 16.57 -12.06
CA PHE A 64 -2.24 16.89 -12.59
C PHE A 64 -2.05 17.79 -13.82
N TRP A 65 -2.67 17.39 -14.92
CA TRP A 65 -2.74 18.17 -16.15
C TRP A 65 -4.08 17.87 -16.82
N ASP A 66 -5.08 18.72 -16.57
CA ASP A 66 -6.49 18.45 -16.89
C ASP A 66 -6.67 18.00 -18.36
N PRO A 67 -7.37 16.87 -18.64
CA PRO A 67 -8.14 15.99 -17.74
C PRO A 67 -7.37 14.73 -17.28
N LEU A 68 -6.05 14.81 -17.17
CA LEU A 68 -5.19 13.69 -16.83
C LEU A 68 -4.45 13.89 -15.49
N VAL A 69 -4.09 12.78 -14.85
CA VAL A 69 -3.02 12.73 -13.85
C VAL A 69 -2.02 11.68 -14.28
N LEU A 70 -0.75 12.05 -14.33
CA LEU A 70 0.36 11.13 -14.57
C LEU A 70 1.13 11.00 -13.27
N GLY A 71 1.44 9.79 -12.83
CA GLY A 71 2.11 9.62 -11.56
C GLY A 71 2.91 8.35 -11.41
N LEU A 72 3.76 8.39 -10.38
CA LEU A 72 4.57 7.29 -9.91
C LEU A 72 4.25 7.05 -8.43
N GLU A 73 4.13 5.79 -8.04
CA GLU A 73 4.00 5.38 -6.63
C GLU A 73 5.11 4.39 -6.29
N ILE A 74 5.72 4.55 -5.12
CA ILE A 74 6.72 3.64 -4.58
C ILE A 74 6.31 3.19 -3.19
N SER A 75 6.53 1.91 -2.88
CA SER A 75 6.30 1.34 -1.56
C SER A 75 7.38 0.30 -1.27
N ASP A 76 7.91 0.32 -0.05
CA ASP A 76 8.90 -0.64 0.42
C ASP A 76 8.66 -0.92 1.91
N SER A 77 8.35 -2.19 2.22
CA SER A 77 8.02 -2.63 3.56
C SER A 77 9.18 -2.59 4.55
N GLU A 78 10.43 -2.40 4.12
CA GLU A 78 11.54 -2.20 5.06
C GLU A 78 11.82 -0.74 5.37
N THR A 79 11.70 0.15 4.39
CA THR A 79 12.05 1.56 4.59
C THR A 79 10.83 2.41 4.98
N LEU A 80 9.66 2.06 4.47
CA LEU A 80 8.39 2.76 4.70
C LEU A 80 7.40 1.91 5.51
N GLY A 81 7.82 0.74 5.99
CA GLY A 81 6.96 -0.21 6.68
C GLY A 81 6.53 0.27 8.07
N ILE A 82 5.22 0.33 8.30
CA ILE A 82 4.65 0.66 9.62
C ILE A 82 4.36 -0.57 10.49
N TRP A 83 4.41 -1.76 9.89
CA TRP A 83 4.13 -3.05 10.54
C TRP A 83 5.35 -3.99 10.51
N GLU A 84 6.57 -3.45 10.56
CA GLU A 84 7.79 -4.23 10.38
C GLU A 84 7.90 -5.39 11.37
N LYS A 85 7.59 -5.15 12.66
CA LYS A 85 7.66 -6.15 13.73
C LYS A 85 6.67 -7.28 13.52
N GLU A 86 5.41 -6.94 13.27
CA GLU A 86 4.32 -7.89 13.03
C GLU A 86 4.56 -8.68 11.74
N ARG A 87 5.05 -8.03 10.71
CA ARG A 87 5.42 -8.65 9.44
C ARG A 87 6.56 -9.66 9.65
N LYS A 88 7.63 -9.29 10.37
CA LYS A 88 8.73 -10.21 10.69
C LYS A 88 8.31 -11.34 11.62
N ALA A 89 7.40 -11.10 12.56
CA ALA A 89 6.86 -12.14 13.44
C ALA A 89 6.01 -13.17 12.69
N ASN A 90 5.14 -12.72 11.77
CA ASN A 90 4.22 -13.60 11.05
C ASN A 90 4.85 -14.24 9.80
N PHE A 91 5.65 -13.47 9.06
CA PHE A 91 6.23 -13.89 7.79
C PHE A 91 7.73 -14.12 7.88
N GLY A 92 8.38 -14.02 9.04
CA GLY A 92 9.85 -14.07 9.15
C GLY A 92 10.53 -12.92 8.40
N THR A 93 11.85 -13.00 8.27
CA THR A 93 12.63 -12.05 7.46
C THR A 93 12.10 -12.02 6.04
N SER A 94 11.52 -10.88 5.66
CA SER A 94 10.86 -10.67 4.38
C SER A 94 10.99 -9.22 3.94
N GLN A 95 10.68 -8.92 2.69
CA GLN A 95 10.55 -7.56 2.18
C GLN A 95 9.55 -7.57 1.02
N LEU A 96 8.62 -6.64 1.01
CA LEU A 96 7.66 -6.45 -0.05
C LEU A 96 7.88 -5.06 -0.64
N THR A 97 8.05 -4.98 -1.96
CA THR A 97 8.26 -3.70 -2.65
C THR A 97 7.35 -3.58 -3.86
N GLY A 98 6.90 -2.36 -4.10
CA GLY A 98 5.99 -2.01 -5.19
C GLY A 98 6.43 -0.72 -5.85
N GLY A 99 6.44 -0.71 -7.18
CA GLY A 99 6.54 0.49 -7.99
C GLY A 99 5.38 0.53 -8.97
N THR A 100 4.69 1.65 -9.05
CA THR A 100 3.54 1.85 -9.94
C THR A 100 3.78 3.07 -10.81
N ALA A 101 3.56 2.96 -12.11
CA ALA A 101 3.38 4.11 -13.00
C ALA A 101 1.92 4.13 -13.45
N PHE A 102 1.25 5.27 -13.35
CA PHE A 102 -0.18 5.36 -13.62
C PHE A 102 -0.58 6.59 -14.43
N ILE A 103 -1.71 6.44 -15.12
CA ILE A 103 -2.44 7.50 -15.79
C ILE A 103 -3.88 7.45 -15.28
N ARG A 104 -4.38 8.57 -14.78
CA ARG A 104 -5.80 8.76 -14.45
C ARG A 104 -6.42 9.69 -15.49
N TRP A 105 -7.58 9.32 -16.03
CA TRP A 105 -8.34 10.13 -16.97
C TRP A 105 -9.71 10.47 -16.41
N PHE A 106 -9.99 11.77 -16.24
CA PHE A 106 -11.28 12.25 -15.76
C PHE A 106 -12.35 12.15 -16.84
N PHE A 107 -13.39 11.37 -16.57
CA PHE A 107 -14.56 11.23 -17.47
C PHE A 107 -15.80 11.96 -16.94
N LYS A 108 -15.81 12.34 -15.67
CA LYS A 108 -16.77 13.25 -15.03
C LYS A 108 -16.00 14.21 -14.11
N GLU A 109 -16.69 15.05 -13.34
CA GLU A 109 -16.08 16.07 -12.47
C GLU A 109 -14.88 15.54 -11.68
N ASN A 110 -15.13 14.60 -10.75
CA ASN A 110 -14.12 14.06 -9.84
C ASN A 110 -13.82 12.57 -10.07
N PHE A 111 -14.51 11.93 -11.00
CA PHE A 111 -14.34 10.50 -11.29
C PHE A 111 -13.34 10.29 -12.42
N TYR A 112 -12.43 9.34 -12.21
CA TYR A 112 -11.44 8.95 -13.20
C TYR A 112 -11.45 7.45 -13.48
N LEU A 113 -11.01 7.10 -14.69
CA LEU A 113 -10.49 5.77 -14.99
C LEU A 113 -8.98 5.80 -14.78
N VAL A 114 -8.41 4.73 -14.25
CA VAL A 114 -6.96 4.59 -14.07
C VAL A 114 -6.45 3.42 -14.88
N ALA A 115 -5.33 3.65 -15.57
CA ALA A 115 -4.50 2.60 -16.13
C ALA A 115 -3.12 2.69 -15.47
N ALA A 116 -2.59 1.55 -15.04
CA ALA A 116 -1.32 1.51 -14.34
C ALA A 116 -0.48 0.29 -14.75
N SER A 117 0.83 0.47 -14.67
CA SER A 117 1.82 -0.59 -14.78
C SER A 117 2.54 -0.70 -13.45
N GLU A 118 2.54 -1.89 -12.86
CA GLU A 118 3.02 -2.14 -11.52
C GLU A 118 4.10 -3.23 -11.54
N ASN A 119 5.23 -2.93 -10.91
CA ASN A 119 6.29 -3.87 -10.63
C ASN A 119 6.19 -4.21 -9.14
N ARG A 120 5.88 -5.46 -8.83
CA ARG A 120 5.72 -5.92 -7.45
C ARG A 120 6.77 -7.00 -7.17
N SER A 121 7.40 -6.95 -6.00
CA SER A 121 8.32 -7.99 -5.58
C SER A 121 8.15 -8.39 -4.12
N ILE A 122 8.42 -9.66 -3.87
CA ILE A 122 8.42 -10.26 -2.54
C ILE A 122 9.74 -11.02 -2.39
N ASN A 123 10.52 -10.61 -1.40
CA ASN A 123 11.73 -11.29 -0.98
C ASN A 123 11.44 -11.98 0.36
N LEU A 124 11.74 -13.26 0.43
CA LEU A 124 11.46 -14.11 1.57
C LEU A 124 12.72 -14.89 1.92
N TRP A 125 13.27 -14.67 3.11
CA TRP A 125 14.51 -15.31 3.53
C TRP A 125 14.27 -16.41 4.55
N SER A 126 15.14 -17.41 4.54
CA SER A 126 15.21 -18.50 5.52
C SER A 126 13.89 -19.26 5.69
N ARG A 127 13.17 -19.51 4.60
CA ARG A 127 11.94 -20.32 4.62
C ARG A 127 12.27 -21.75 5.01
N THR A 128 11.55 -22.26 5.99
CA THR A 128 11.81 -23.58 6.55
C THR A 128 10.80 -24.61 6.04
N TYR A 129 11.31 -25.78 5.66
CA TYR A 129 10.55 -27.00 5.44
C TYR A 129 10.95 -28.04 6.50
N ASN A 130 10.00 -28.43 7.34
CA ASN A 130 10.20 -29.46 8.35
C ASN A 130 10.12 -30.84 7.67
N ARG A 131 11.19 -31.63 7.74
CA ARG A 131 11.22 -32.98 7.17
C ARG A 131 10.56 -33.97 8.13
N ILE A 132 9.86 -34.96 7.57
CA ILE A 132 9.12 -35.98 8.34
C ILE A 132 10.07 -36.84 9.20
N THR A 133 11.27 -37.15 8.70
CA THR A 133 12.17 -38.15 9.30
C THR A 133 13.29 -37.55 10.19
N SER A 134 13.84 -36.38 9.86
CA SER A 134 14.56 -35.48 10.80
C SER A 134 15.12 -34.24 10.09
N GLY A 135 15.21 -33.12 10.82
CA GLY A 135 15.89 -31.89 10.38
C GLY A 135 15.05 -30.93 9.53
N GLN A 136 15.61 -29.77 9.24
CA GLN A 136 14.95 -28.68 8.53
C GLN A 136 15.72 -28.31 7.27
N ALA A 137 15.04 -28.17 6.14
CA ALA A 137 15.62 -27.57 4.93
C ALA A 137 15.27 -26.08 4.90
N LYS A 138 16.26 -25.24 4.58
CA LYS A 138 16.08 -23.80 4.42
C LYS A 138 16.27 -23.39 2.97
N PHE A 139 15.47 -22.44 2.53
CA PHE A 139 15.60 -21.81 1.22
C PHE A 139 15.12 -20.35 1.27
N ASP A 140 15.63 -19.54 0.36
CA ASP A 140 15.13 -18.20 0.09
C ASP A 140 14.25 -18.23 -1.16
N MET A 141 13.24 -17.37 -1.20
CA MET A 141 12.30 -17.25 -2.31
C MET A 141 12.16 -15.78 -2.69
N PHE A 142 12.43 -15.49 -3.96
CA PHE A 142 12.35 -14.15 -4.54
C PHE A 142 11.35 -14.18 -5.69
N ILE A 143 10.26 -13.43 -5.54
CA ILE A 143 9.17 -13.36 -6.50
C ILE A 143 9.13 -11.95 -7.06
N LYS A 144 9.09 -11.84 -8.38
CA LYS A 144 8.88 -10.57 -9.08
C LYS A 144 7.76 -10.74 -10.10
N THR A 145 6.87 -9.78 -10.16
CA THR A 145 5.75 -9.78 -11.12
C THR A 145 5.57 -8.40 -11.70
N ASN A 146 5.21 -8.37 -12.98
CA ASN A 146 4.75 -7.18 -13.65
C ASN A 146 3.26 -7.33 -13.90
N ILE A 147 2.51 -6.29 -13.54
CA ILE A 147 1.06 -6.26 -13.58
C ILE A 147 0.64 -5.01 -14.35
N ALA A 148 -0.26 -5.18 -15.30
CA ALA A 148 -1.03 -4.06 -15.82
C ALA A 148 -2.35 -3.99 -15.06
N SER A 149 -2.75 -2.81 -14.59
CA SER A 149 -3.99 -2.65 -13.85
C SER A 149 -4.90 -1.59 -14.47
N LEU A 150 -6.21 -1.86 -14.44
CA LEU A 150 -7.26 -0.97 -14.91
C LEU A 150 -8.29 -0.81 -13.81
N GLY A 151 -8.70 0.42 -13.56
CA GLY A 151 -9.59 0.72 -12.46
C GLY A 151 -10.37 2.00 -12.63
N ALA A 152 -11.11 2.33 -11.59
CA ALA A 152 -11.82 3.58 -11.48
C ALA A 152 -11.71 4.11 -10.05
N GLY A 153 -11.80 5.42 -9.94
CA GLY A 153 -11.66 6.09 -8.67
C GLY A 153 -12.22 7.49 -8.69
N LEU A 154 -11.95 8.19 -7.59
CA LEU A 154 -12.38 9.54 -7.36
C LEU A 154 -11.20 10.36 -6.86
N LEU A 155 -10.95 11.52 -7.45
CA LEU A 155 -9.96 12.50 -7.00
C LEU A 155 -10.68 13.80 -6.69
N ARG A 156 -10.37 14.39 -5.55
CA ARG A 156 -10.85 15.71 -5.15
C ARG A 156 -9.69 16.58 -4.68
N PHE A 157 -9.82 17.88 -4.88
CA PHE A 157 -8.88 18.90 -4.42
C PHE A 157 -9.60 19.82 -3.45
N ASN A 158 -8.93 20.26 -2.39
CA ASN A 158 -9.36 21.37 -1.55
C ASN A 158 -8.31 22.50 -1.59
N ASP A 159 -8.41 23.50 -0.73
CA ASP A 159 -7.43 24.59 -0.71
C ASP A 159 -6.07 24.19 -0.09
N LEU A 160 -6.00 23.06 0.60
CA LEU A 160 -4.78 22.58 1.30
C LEU A 160 -4.09 21.41 0.58
N GLY A 161 -4.79 20.65 -0.26
CA GLY A 161 -4.31 19.36 -0.74
C GLY A 161 -5.31 18.61 -1.63
N TYR A 162 -5.11 17.30 -1.72
CA TYR A 162 -5.95 16.42 -2.51
C TYR A 162 -6.22 15.09 -1.80
N LEU A 163 -7.32 14.45 -2.19
CA LEU A 163 -7.70 13.11 -1.78
C LEU A 163 -8.07 12.30 -3.02
N SER A 164 -7.38 11.18 -3.24
CA SER A 164 -7.71 10.21 -4.29
C SER A 164 -8.09 8.87 -3.69
N ILE A 165 -9.15 8.25 -4.21
CA ILE A 165 -9.60 6.91 -3.82
C ILE A 165 -9.70 6.06 -5.08
N ASP A 166 -8.78 5.11 -5.23
CA ASP A 166 -8.93 4.01 -6.19
C ASP A 166 -9.91 2.99 -5.59
N ILE A 167 -11.14 2.92 -6.13
CA ILE A 167 -12.17 2.03 -5.60
C ILE A 167 -11.80 0.57 -5.89
N ILE A 168 -11.44 0.30 -7.15
CA ILE A 168 -10.99 -1.01 -7.61
C ILE A 168 -9.99 -0.87 -8.74
N ARG A 169 -8.95 -1.70 -8.73
CA ARG A 169 -8.06 -1.94 -9.86
C ARG A 169 -7.99 -3.45 -10.15
N PHE A 170 -8.47 -3.82 -11.32
CA PHE A 170 -8.32 -5.16 -11.87
C PHE A 170 -6.91 -5.33 -12.41
N ASN A 171 -6.29 -6.45 -12.10
CA ASN A 171 -4.90 -6.73 -12.41
C ASN A 171 -4.84 -7.80 -13.50
N TYR A 172 -4.05 -7.53 -14.52
CA TYR A 172 -3.66 -8.46 -15.56
C TYR A 172 -2.18 -8.80 -15.35
N ILE A 173 -1.94 -10.06 -15.03
CA ILE A 173 -0.60 -10.58 -14.77
C ILE A 173 0.10 -10.75 -16.11
N MET A 174 1.32 -10.23 -16.23
CA MET A 174 2.11 -10.41 -17.44
C MET A 174 3.09 -11.57 -17.27
N ASN A 175 4.11 -11.41 -16.41
CA ASN A 175 5.23 -12.36 -16.32
C ASN A 175 5.70 -12.50 -14.87
N PRO A 176 5.13 -13.42 -14.07
CA PRO A 176 5.67 -13.72 -12.76
C PRO A 176 6.97 -14.52 -12.92
N THR A 177 7.98 -14.18 -12.12
CA THR A 177 9.24 -14.91 -12.02
C THR A 177 9.46 -15.31 -10.57
N VAL A 178 9.95 -16.54 -10.37
CA VAL A 178 10.28 -17.08 -9.06
C VAL A 178 11.73 -17.55 -9.11
N LYS A 179 12.55 -17.04 -8.20
CA LYS A 179 13.91 -17.51 -7.97
C LYS A 179 13.99 -18.13 -6.59
N ILE A 180 14.50 -19.35 -6.52
CA ILE A 180 14.73 -20.08 -5.28
C ILE A 180 16.23 -20.22 -5.06
N VAL A 181 16.67 -20.00 -3.83
CA VAL A 181 18.05 -20.22 -3.40
C VAL A 181 18.03 -21.17 -2.21
N GLU A 182 18.40 -22.42 -2.42
CA GLU A 182 18.43 -23.43 -1.36
C GLU A 182 19.72 -23.35 -0.56
N HIS A 183 19.61 -23.52 0.76
CA HIS A 183 20.75 -23.54 1.66
C HIS A 183 21.21 -25.00 1.82
N TRP A 184 22.09 -25.45 0.91
CA TRP A 184 22.54 -26.84 0.81
C TRP A 184 23.07 -27.44 2.12
N GLU A 185 23.65 -26.62 2.99
CA GLU A 185 24.14 -27.00 4.32
C GLU A 185 23.04 -27.53 5.24
N THR A 186 21.78 -27.17 4.97
CA THR A 186 20.61 -27.61 5.73
C THR A 186 19.94 -28.85 5.12
N TRP A 187 20.47 -29.34 4.00
CA TRP A 187 19.99 -30.52 3.31
C TRP A 187 20.87 -31.74 3.62
N SER A 188 20.25 -32.91 3.79
CA SER A 188 20.95 -34.19 3.84
C SER A 188 20.34 -35.15 2.83
N GLU A 189 21.17 -36.01 2.22
CA GLU A 189 20.76 -36.98 1.16
C GLU A 189 19.64 -37.94 1.58
N SER A 190 19.36 -38.05 2.88
CA SER A 190 18.27 -38.84 3.45
C SER A 190 16.87 -38.22 3.30
N GLY A 191 16.75 -36.99 2.79
CA GLY A 191 15.47 -36.31 2.59
C GLY A 191 14.79 -36.64 1.24
N GLN A 192 13.46 -36.78 1.24
CA GLN A 192 12.70 -36.92 -0.02
C GLN A 192 12.68 -35.60 -0.80
N ARG A 193 13.56 -35.46 -1.79
CA ARG A 193 13.70 -34.27 -2.66
C ARG A 193 12.36 -33.82 -3.26
N ASN A 194 11.58 -34.77 -3.78
CA ASN A 194 10.28 -34.50 -4.40
C ASN A 194 9.31 -33.76 -3.46
N MET A 195 9.33 -34.04 -2.16
CA MET A 195 8.45 -33.34 -1.21
C MET A 195 8.89 -31.89 -0.96
N LEU A 196 10.20 -31.62 -0.96
CA LEU A 196 10.72 -30.26 -0.86
C LEU A 196 10.36 -29.47 -2.11
N ASP A 197 10.57 -30.04 -3.30
CA ASP A 197 10.23 -29.39 -4.57
C ASP A 197 8.73 -29.10 -4.67
N GLN A 198 7.88 -30.04 -4.23
CA GLN A 198 6.44 -29.82 -4.13
C GLN A 198 6.11 -28.68 -3.14
N ASN A 199 6.74 -28.67 -1.96
CA ASN A 199 6.52 -27.61 -0.98
C ASN A 199 6.91 -26.22 -1.51
N ILE A 200 8.05 -26.14 -2.19
CA ILE A 200 8.54 -24.91 -2.82
C ILE A 200 7.56 -24.45 -3.90
N THR A 201 7.08 -25.37 -4.73
CA THR A 201 6.11 -25.08 -5.81
C THR A 201 4.80 -24.55 -5.23
N GLU A 202 4.18 -25.28 -4.30
CA GLU A 202 2.91 -24.88 -3.67
C GLU A 202 3.02 -23.53 -2.95
N ARG A 203 4.15 -23.26 -2.28
CA ARG A 203 4.39 -21.96 -1.62
C ARG A 203 4.59 -20.86 -2.64
N SER A 204 5.31 -21.13 -3.73
CA SER A 204 5.55 -20.17 -4.80
C SER A 204 4.22 -19.76 -5.45
N GLU A 205 3.37 -20.72 -5.78
CA GLU A 205 2.04 -20.46 -6.35
C GLU A 205 1.15 -19.65 -5.40
N LYS A 206 1.16 -19.96 -4.09
CA LYS A 206 0.42 -19.18 -3.09
C LYS A 206 0.90 -17.73 -3.04
N TRP A 207 2.21 -17.50 -3.01
CA TRP A 207 2.75 -16.14 -2.97
C TRP A 207 2.52 -15.38 -4.28
N ILE A 208 2.61 -16.05 -5.44
CA ILE A 208 2.22 -15.48 -6.74
C ILE A 208 0.74 -15.05 -6.68
N LYS A 209 -0.15 -15.88 -6.13
CA LYS A 209 -1.56 -15.51 -6.00
C LYS A 209 -1.76 -14.31 -5.07
N ILE A 210 -1.05 -14.25 -3.95
CA ILE A 210 -1.11 -13.14 -2.98
C ILE A 210 -0.63 -11.84 -3.63
N ILE A 211 0.56 -11.83 -4.22
CA ILE A 211 1.16 -10.61 -4.79
C ILE A 211 0.37 -10.06 -5.98
N ASN A 212 -0.35 -10.93 -6.69
CA ASN A 212 -1.17 -10.57 -7.85
C ASN A 212 -2.62 -10.20 -7.49
N ALA A 213 -3.02 -10.31 -6.21
CA ALA A 213 -4.37 -9.97 -5.80
C ALA A 213 -4.74 -8.54 -6.22
N HIS A 214 -6.01 -8.37 -6.62
CA HIS A 214 -6.55 -7.08 -7.03
C HIS A 214 -6.35 -6.03 -5.96
N THR A 215 -6.05 -4.82 -6.41
CA THR A 215 -5.93 -3.67 -5.50
C THR A 215 -7.32 -3.10 -5.28
N GLY A 216 -7.78 -3.10 -4.04
CA GLY A 216 -9.04 -2.47 -3.64
C GLY A 216 -8.80 -1.28 -2.74
N PHE A 217 -9.63 -0.26 -2.85
CA PHE A 217 -9.76 0.83 -1.88
C PHE A 217 -8.40 1.42 -1.44
N VAL A 218 -7.65 1.99 -2.38
CA VAL A 218 -6.41 2.73 -2.08
C VAL A 218 -6.74 4.20 -1.97
N VAL A 219 -6.53 4.75 -0.77
CA VAL A 219 -6.72 6.15 -0.43
C VAL A 219 -5.36 6.82 -0.40
N THR A 220 -5.16 7.81 -1.26
CA THR A 220 -3.97 8.67 -1.28
C THR A 220 -4.39 10.07 -0.89
N PHE A 221 -3.73 10.62 0.12
CA PHE A 221 -3.89 12.01 0.53
C PHE A 221 -2.56 12.73 0.38
N GLY A 222 -2.61 14.02 0.06
CA GLY A 222 -1.38 14.76 -0.22
C GLY A 222 -1.59 16.24 -0.42
N LEU A 223 -0.49 16.93 -0.72
CA LEU A 223 -0.44 18.35 -1.05
C LEU A 223 -0.32 18.52 -2.57
N TYR A 224 -0.75 19.67 -3.08
CA TYR A 224 -0.51 20.07 -4.46
C TYR A 224 0.00 21.50 -4.55
N PHE A 225 0.73 21.80 -5.64
CA PHE A 225 1.40 23.08 -5.90
C PHE A 225 1.18 23.52 -7.35
#